data_AF-A0A090VKM7-F1
#
_entry.id   AF-A0A090VKM7-F1
#
_cell.length_a   1.000
_cell.length_b   1.000
_cell.length_c   1.000
_cell.angle_alpha   90.00
_cell.angle_beta   90.00
_cell.angle_gamma   90.00
#
_symmetry.space_group_name_H-M   'P 1'
#
loop_
_entity.id
_entity.type
_entity.pdbx_description
1 polymer ?
#
loop_
_entity_poly.entity_id
_entity_poly.type
_entity_poly.pdbx_seq_one_letter_code
_entity_poly.pdbx_strand_id
1 'polypeptide(L)'
;MLYELPYSAIQKNDSVTSQIVSIRDSIGEKYIEGPVEGSYMSTEMAYTPFHGETILDNKPTLETKGMWQVKNAFMAGPYINYAVEDKLNKRWIIAEGFAFAPSVEKRDYMFELEAIIKTIKINK
;
A
#
# COMPACT_ATOMS: atom_id res chain seq x y z
N MET A 1 -5.46 5.29 -0.49
CA MET A 1 -4.71 6.50 -0.87
C MET A 1 -4.14 6.34 -2.27
N LEU A 2 -3.89 7.46 -2.96
CA LEU A 2 -3.26 7.50 -4.29
C LEU A 2 -2.19 8.59 -4.28
N TYR A 3 -0.96 8.25 -4.63
CA TYR A 3 0.16 9.20 -4.66
C TYR A 3 1.25 8.78 -5.64
N GLU A 4 2.18 9.69 -5.91
CA GLU A 4 3.30 9.47 -6.83
C GLU A 4 4.62 9.47 -6.07
N LEU A 5 5.57 8.69 -6.57
CA LEU A 5 6.96 8.67 -6.12
C LEU A 5 7.91 8.88 -7.29
N PRO A 6 9.10 9.46 -7.07
CA PRO A 6 10.12 9.53 -8.10
C PRO A 6 10.52 8.11 -8.54
N TYR A 7 10.88 7.93 -9.82
CA TYR A 7 11.25 6.62 -10.34
C TYR A 7 12.36 5.91 -9.55
N SER A 8 13.28 6.69 -8.97
CA SER A 8 14.38 6.19 -8.14
C SER A 8 13.97 5.68 -6.76
N ALA A 9 12.71 5.86 -6.34
CA ALA A 9 12.24 5.48 -5.01
C ALA A 9 12.22 3.96 -4.79
N ILE A 10 12.00 3.17 -5.85
CA ILE A 10 11.89 1.71 -5.76
C ILE A 10 12.88 1.08 -6.73
N GLN A 11 13.74 0.22 -6.20
CA GLN A 11 14.68 -0.61 -6.95
C GLN A 11 14.21 -2.06 -6.91
N LYS A 12 13.98 -2.66 -8.08
CA LYS A 12 13.56 -4.07 -8.22
C LYS A 12 14.75 -5.00 -7.97
N ASN A 13 15.01 -5.29 -6.70
CA ASN A 13 16.01 -6.24 -6.22
C ASN A 13 15.42 -7.06 -5.05
N ASP A 14 16.23 -7.89 -4.41
CA ASP A 14 15.79 -8.79 -3.33
C ASP A 14 15.17 -8.07 -2.12
N SER A 15 15.36 -6.76 -1.99
CA SER A 15 14.80 -5.92 -0.92
C SER A 15 13.55 -5.12 -1.31
N VAL A 16 12.96 -5.39 -2.48
CA VAL A 16 11.86 -4.57 -3.00
C VAL A 16 10.66 -4.48 -2.03
N THR A 17 10.33 -5.59 -1.35
CA THR A 17 9.24 -5.63 -0.38
C THR A 17 9.51 -4.72 0.82
N SER A 18 10.73 -4.74 1.37
CA SER A 18 11.09 -3.89 2.50
C SER A 18 11.17 -2.41 2.10
N GLN A 19 11.57 -2.10 0.87
CA GLN A 19 11.50 -0.74 0.31
C GLN A 19 10.05 -0.24 0.26
N ILE A 20 9.12 -1.04 -0.27
CA ILE A 20 7.69 -0.68 -0.36
C ILE A 20 7.10 -0.45 1.03
N VAL A 21 7.34 -1.38 1.98
CA VAL A 21 6.87 -1.25 3.36
C VAL A 21 7.42 0.00 4.04
N SER A 22 8.72 0.27 3.90
CA SER A 22 9.36 1.46 4.47
C SER A 22 8.77 2.76 3.93
N ILE A 23 8.54 2.84 2.62
CA ILE A 23 7.90 3.99 1.98
C ILE A 23 6.47 4.14 2.50
N ARG A 24 5.70 3.05 2.52
CA ARG A 24 4.31 3.05 3.00
C ARG A 24 4.22 3.54 4.44
N ASP A 25 5.09 3.07 5.31
CA ASP A 25 5.12 3.47 6.71
C ASP A 25 5.50 4.94 6.89
N SER A 26 6.43 5.46 6.09
CA SER A 26 6.76 6.88 6.08
C SER A 26 5.59 7.77 5.63
N ILE A 27 4.82 7.32 4.62
CA ILE A 27 3.62 8.01 4.15
C ILE A 27 2.50 7.89 5.20
N GLY A 28 2.32 6.72 5.82
CA GLY A 28 1.34 6.48 6.88
C GLY A 28 1.59 7.34 8.12
N GLU A 29 2.84 7.43 8.58
CA GLU A 29 3.24 8.29 9.69
C GLU A 29 2.93 9.77 9.43
N LYS A 30 3.12 10.21 8.17
CA LYS A 30 2.93 11.62 7.80
C LYS A 30 1.47 12.01 7.55
N TYR A 31 0.65 11.10 7.03
CA TYR A 31 -0.69 11.44 6.49
C TYR A 31 -1.85 10.68 7.11
N ILE A 32 -1.59 9.67 7.96
CA ILE A 32 -2.63 8.87 8.62
C ILE A 32 -2.39 8.87 10.12
N GLU A 33 -2.90 9.92 10.76
CA GLU A 33 -2.92 10.05 12.21
C GLU A 33 -3.81 8.99 12.86
N GLY A 34 -3.39 8.52 14.03
CA GLY A 34 -4.19 7.64 14.87
C GLY A 34 -5.10 8.42 15.82
N PRO A 35 -5.86 7.71 16.67
CA PRO A 35 -6.88 8.33 17.53
C PRO A 35 -6.29 9.11 18.72
N VAL A 36 -5.01 8.94 19.02
CA VAL A 36 -4.32 9.62 20.12
C VAL A 36 -3.11 10.40 19.60
N GLU A 37 -2.73 11.47 20.28
CA GLU A 37 -1.59 12.30 19.89
C GLU A 37 -0.31 11.45 19.76
N GLY A 38 0.40 11.62 18.64
CA GLY A 38 1.62 10.86 18.35
C GLY A 38 1.39 9.41 17.92
N SER A 39 0.15 8.95 17.77
CA SER A 39 -0.16 7.67 17.13
C SER A 39 -0.35 7.82 15.63
N TYR A 40 0.05 6.81 14.86
CA TYR A 40 -0.02 6.83 13.40
C TYR A 40 -0.04 5.42 12.82
N MET A 41 -0.51 5.31 11.58
CA MET A 41 -0.58 4.02 10.87
C MET A 41 0.81 3.55 10.40
N SER A 42 1.15 2.30 10.70
CA SER A 42 2.31 1.58 10.16
C SER A 42 1.95 0.16 9.75
N THR A 43 2.86 -0.55 9.10
CA THR A 43 2.71 -1.97 8.81
C THR A 43 2.90 -2.81 10.07
N GLU A 44 2.11 -3.86 10.24
CA GLU A 44 2.30 -4.87 11.28
C GLU A 44 3.41 -5.84 10.83
N MET A 45 4.48 -5.94 11.62
CA MET A 45 5.68 -6.70 11.27
C MET A 45 5.69 -8.14 11.81
N ALA A 46 4.63 -8.56 12.51
CA ALA A 46 4.52 -9.92 13.05
C ALA A 46 4.41 -10.99 11.95
N TYR A 47 3.97 -10.58 10.75
CA TYR A 47 3.87 -11.43 9.57
C TYR A 47 4.51 -10.73 8.38
N THR A 48 5.30 -11.47 7.60
CA THR A 48 5.88 -10.95 6.36
C THR A 48 4.76 -10.62 5.38
N PRO A 49 4.67 -9.37 4.88
CA PRO A 49 3.70 -9.03 3.85
C PRO A 49 3.87 -9.92 2.62
N PHE A 50 2.75 -10.33 2.03
CA PHE A 50 2.75 -10.94 0.72
C PHE A 50 3.28 -9.93 -0.29
N HIS A 51 4.08 -10.40 -1.25
CA HIS A 51 4.50 -9.61 -2.39
C HIS A 51 4.38 -10.43 -3.68
N GLY A 52 4.05 -9.75 -4.77
CA GLY A 52 3.92 -10.36 -6.10
C GLY A 52 4.08 -9.33 -7.20
N GLU A 53 4.21 -9.82 -8.43
CA GLU A 53 4.17 -8.98 -9.63
C GLU A 53 2.86 -9.19 -10.37
N THR A 54 2.33 -8.11 -10.94
CA THR A 54 1.11 -8.12 -11.74
C THR A 54 1.22 -7.05 -12.84
N ILE A 55 0.16 -6.92 -13.63
CA ILE A 55 0.04 -5.91 -14.67
C ILE A 55 -1.22 -5.10 -14.40
N LEU A 56 -1.09 -3.78 -14.31
CA LEU A 56 -2.19 -2.83 -14.22
C LEU A 56 -2.08 -1.87 -15.39
N ASP A 57 -3.15 -1.74 -16.17
CA ASP A 57 -3.20 -0.84 -17.34
C ASP A 57 -1.99 -1.00 -18.29
N ASN A 58 -1.64 -2.26 -18.57
CA ASN A 58 -0.49 -2.67 -19.39
C ASN A 58 0.89 -2.21 -18.87
N LYS A 59 1.00 -1.91 -17.56
CA LYS A 59 2.24 -1.49 -16.92
C LYS A 59 2.65 -2.49 -15.84
N PRO A 60 3.94 -2.85 -15.74
CA PRO A 60 4.44 -3.68 -14.65
C PRO A 60 4.06 -3.08 -13.30
N THR A 61 3.55 -3.91 -12.39
CA THR A 61 3.06 -3.45 -11.10
C THR A 61 3.51 -4.40 -10.01
N LEU A 62 3.98 -3.85 -8.91
CA LEU A 62 4.30 -4.62 -7.71
C LEU A 62 3.06 -4.61 -6.81
N GLU A 63 2.59 -5.78 -6.41
CA GLU A 63 1.50 -5.94 -5.46
C GLU A 63 2.08 -6.31 -4.11
N THR A 64 1.61 -5.64 -3.05
CA THR A 64 1.89 -6.03 -1.66
C THR A 64 0.60 -6.08 -0.85
N LYS A 65 0.44 -7.11 -0.02
CA LYS A 65 -0.70 -7.28 0.89
C LYS A 65 -0.19 -7.57 2.29
N GLY A 66 -0.81 -7.01 3.30
CA GLY A 66 -0.41 -7.22 4.67
C GLY A 66 -1.41 -6.65 5.66
N MET A 67 -0.98 -6.53 6.90
CA MET A 67 -1.74 -5.90 7.96
C MET A 67 -1.12 -4.55 8.29
N TRP A 68 -1.96 -3.54 8.50
CA TRP A 68 -1.58 -2.28 9.11
C TRP A 68 -1.97 -2.32 10.59
N GLN A 69 -1.25 -1.56 11.39
CA GLN A 69 -1.55 -1.28 12.78
C GLN A 69 -1.38 0.22 13.04
N VAL A 70 -1.94 0.74 14.12
CA VAL A 70 -1.61 2.08 14.62
C VAL A 70 -0.61 1.94 15.76
N LYS A 71 0.57 2.56 15.63
CA LYS A 71 1.51 2.59 16.76
C LYS A 71 0.89 3.34 17.92
N ASN A 72 1.02 2.79 19.13
CA ASN A 72 0.44 3.34 20.36
C ASN A 72 -1.10 3.32 20.43
N ALA A 73 -1.79 2.54 19.57
CA ALA A 73 -3.21 2.26 19.70
C ALA A 73 -3.55 0.81 19.30
N PHE A 74 -4.62 0.25 19.86
CA PHE A 74 -5.09 -1.11 19.52
C PHE A 74 -6.00 -1.11 18.27
N MET A 75 -5.47 -0.62 17.15
CA MET A 75 -6.17 -0.59 15.87
C MET A 75 -5.32 -1.29 14.81
N ALA A 76 -5.93 -2.20 14.06
CA ALA A 76 -5.27 -2.91 12.98
C ALA A 76 -6.29 -3.37 11.92
N GLY A 77 -5.80 -3.73 10.74
CA GLY A 77 -6.63 -4.24 9.66
C GLY A 77 -5.80 -4.61 8.42
N PRO A 78 -6.43 -5.21 7.41
CA PRO A 78 -5.74 -5.56 6.18
C PRO A 78 -5.51 -4.33 5.28
N TYR A 79 -4.45 -4.39 4.46
CA TYR A 79 -4.21 -3.49 3.35
C TYR A 79 -3.82 -4.24 2.07
N ILE A 80 -4.00 -3.56 0.95
CA ILE A 80 -3.51 -3.92 -0.38
C ILE A 80 -2.84 -2.70 -1.00
N ASN A 81 -1.69 -2.87 -1.65
CA ASN A 81 -0.92 -1.82 -2.26
C ASN A 81 -0.41 -2.25 -3.64
N TYR A 82 -0.59 -1.36 -4.61
CA TYR A 82 -0.14 -1.50 -6.00
C TYR A 82 0.84 -0.37 -6.28
N ALA A 83 2.10 -0.73 -6.55
CA ALA A 83 3.12 0.19 -7.04
C ALA A 83 3.29 0.00 -8.55
N VAL A 84 2.65 0.87 -9.34
CA VAL A 84 2.61 0.79 -10.80
C VAL A 84 3.79 1.55 -11.39
N GLU A 85 4.54 0.88 -12.26
CA GLU A 85 5.73 1.43 -12.89
C GLU A 85 5.34 2.24 -14.15
N ASP A 86 5.33 3.57 -14.04
CA ASP A 86 5.08 4.49 -15.17
C ASP A 86 6.40 4.99 -15.77
N LYS A 87 6.99 4.16 -16.64
CA LYS A 87 8.27 4.46 -17.31
C LYS A 87 8.22 5.71 -18.20
N LEU A 88 7.06 6.01 -18.79
CA LEU A 88 6.92 7.15 -19.71
C LEU A 88 7.08 8.47 -18.95
N ASN A 89 6.46 8.58 -17.78
CA ASN A 89 6.53 9.77 -16.94
C ASN A 89 7.63 9.71 -15.87
N LYS A 90 8.45 8.66 -15.85
CA LYS A 90 9.56 8.46 -14.88
C LYS A 90 9.07 8.59 -13.44
N ARG A 91 8.00 7.86 -13.10
CA ARG A 91 7.43 7.84 -11.75
C ARG A 91 6.89 6.46 -11.38
N TRP A 92 6.65 6.27 -10.09
CA TRP A 92 5.78 5.23 -9.59
C TRP A 92 4.44 5.83 -9.20
N ILE A 93 3.36 5.15 -9.52
CA ILE A 93 2.03 5.49 -9.03
C ILE A 93 1.67 4.45 -7.97
N ILE A 94 1.44 4.91 -6.75
CA ILE A 94 1.06 4.06 -5.63
C ILE A 94 -0.42 4.19 -5.37
N ALA A 95 -1.15 3.09 -5.50
CA ALA A 95 -2.55 2.98 -5.11
C ALA A 95 -2.67 1.97 -3.98
N GLU A 96 -3.19 2.41 -2.84
CA GLU A 96 -3.41 1.53 -1.69
C GLU A 96 -4.83 1.62 -1.15
N GLY A 97 -5.33 0.50 -0.65
CA GLY A 97 -6.57 0.40 0.09
C GLY A 97 -6.31 -0.28 1.43
N PHE A 98 -6.94 0.20 2.48
CA PHE A 98 -6.90 -0.40 3.81
C PHE A 98 -8.28 -0.33 4.45
N ALA A 99 -8.65 -1.37 5.19
CA ALA A 99 -9.96 -1.46 5.82
C ALA A 99 -9.82 -1.48 7.35
N PHE A 100 -10.53 -0.58 8.02
CA PHE A 100 -10.79 -0.65 9.45
C PHE A 100 -12.26 -0.98 9.68
N ALA A 101 -12.54 -2.22 10.09
CA ALA A 101 -13.91 -2.69 10.29
C ALA A 101 -13.96 -3.69 11.47
N PRO A 102 -13.84 -3.23 12.73
CA PRO A 102 -13.88 -4.13 13.89
C PRO A 102 -15.18 -4.94 13.90
N SER A 103 -15.11 -6.18 14.37
CA SER A 103 -16.26 -7.09 14.54
C SER A 103 -17.00 -7.56 13.27
N VAL A 104 -16.51 -7.23 12.06
CA VAL A 104 -17.07 -7.74 10.79
C VAL A 104 -16.00 -8.41 9.92
N GLU A 105 -16.40 -9.27 8.99
CA GLU A 105 -15.48 -9.86 8.00
C GLU A 105 -14.94 -8.78 7.05
N LYS A 106 -13.62 -8.83 6.75
CA LYS A 106 -12.96 -7.78 5.94
C LYS A 106 -12.75 -8.18 4.48
N ARG A 107 -12.99 -9.44 4.14
CA ARG A 107 -12.68 -10.01 2.83
C ARG A 107 -13.35 -9.24 1.69
N ASP A 108 -14.63 -8.92 1.86
CA ASP A 108 -15.42 -8.26 0.83
C ASP A 108 -14.95 -6.82 0.62
N TYR A 109 -14.63 -6.09 1.70
CA TYR A 109 -14.01 -4.77 1.61
C TYR A 109 -12.66 -4.81 0.88
N MET A 110 -11.83 -5.80 1.17
CA MET A 110 -10.55 -5.96 0.48
C MET A 110 -10.73 -6.30 -1.00
N PHE A 111 -11.72 -7.12 -1.34
CA PHE A 111 -12.07 -7.44 -2.71
C PHE A 111 -12.55 -6.20 -3.48
N GLU A 112 -13.42 -5.38 -2.86
CA GLU A 112 -13.91 -4.14 -3.44
C GLU A 112 -12.77 -3.12 -3.65
N LEU A 113 -11.91 -2.93 -2.65
CA LEU A 113 -10.73 -2.06 -2.76
C LEU A 113 -9.80 -2.51 -3.89
N GLU A 114 -9.54 -3.82 -4.00
CA GLU A 114 -8.74 -4.39 -5.08
C GLU A 114 -9.40 -4.18 -6.45
N ALA A 115 -10.72 -4.33 -6.54
CA ALA A 115 -11.47 -4.08 -7.78
C ALA A 115 -11.36 -2.61 -8.20
N ILE A 116 -11.51 -1.66 -7.27
CA ILE A 116 -11.33 -0.22 -7.53
C ILE A 116 -9.93 0.04 -8.07
N ILE A 117 -8.88 -0.45 -7.39
CA ILE A 117 -7.48 -0.26 -7.81
C ILE A 117 -7.27 -0.82 -9.22
N LYS A 118 -7.75 -2.03 -9.51
CA LYS A 118 -7.58 -2.68 -10.82
C LYS A 118 -8.27 -1.95 -11.98
N THR A 119 -9.19 -1.02 -11.71
CA THR A 119 -9.82 -0.19 -12.75
C THR A 119 -9.05 1.07 -13.11
N ILE A 120 -7.96 1.39 -12.39
CA ILE A 120 -7.15 2.58 -12.64
C ILE A 120 -6.62 2.58 -14.08
N LYS A 121 -6.75 3.75 -14.73
CA LYS A 121 -6.18 4.05 -16.04
C LYS A 121 -5.12 5.12 -15.91
N ILE A 122 -3.92 4.84 -16.41
CA ILE A 122 -2.77 5.74 -16.33
C ILE A 122 -2.56 6.34 -17.70
N ASN A 123 -3.04 7.58 -17.83
CA ASN A 123 -2.87 8.37 -19.04
C ASN A 123 -1.40 8.77 -19.22
N LYS A 124 -1.04 8.99 -20.49
CA LYS A 124 0.29 9.49 -20.87
C LYS A 124 0.51 10.88 -20.31
#